data_AF-A0A9D1M0F5-F1
#
_entry.id   AF-A0A9D1M0F5-F1
#
_cell.length_a   1.000
_cell.length_b   1.000
_cell.length_c   1.000
_cell.angle_alpha   90.00
_cell.angle_beta   90.00
_cell.angle_gamma   90.00
#
_symmetry.space_group_name_H-M   'P 1'
#
loop_
_entity.id
_entity.type
_entity.pdbx_description
1 polymer ?
#
loop_
_entity_poly.entity_id
_entity_poly.type
_entity_poly.pdbx_seq_one_letter_code
_entity_poly.pdbx_strand_id
1 'polypeptide(L)'
;MTKTLKELVFSLEPLSYYFNMKPDEFWNCEYRYINTFLKTNMVRLLDDFKIQILLQEAVTDKLIKADSMSKRPKVIPLKKMFSKLFKEEPKIKIQSPEEQIARLRKFK
;
A
#
# COMPACT_ATOMS: atom_id res chain seq x y z
N MET A 1 10.57 -25.87 -2.69
CA MET A 1 9.81 -26.21 -3.90
C MET A 1 9.79 -25.01 -4.81
N THR A 2 10.45 -25.09 -5.95
CA THR A 2 10.40 -24.08 -7.01
C THR A 2 9.03 -24.16 -7.67
N LYS A 3 8.17 -23.15 -7.42
CA LYS A 3 6.88 -23.05 -8.10
C LYS A 3 7.12 -22.91 -9.60
N THR A 4 6.41 -23.67 -10.41
CA THR A 4 6.48 -23.50 -11.86
C THR A 4 5.84 -22.16 -12.24
N LEU A 5 6.27 -21.55 -13.36
CA LEU A 5 5.71 -20.28 -13.83
C LEU A 5 4.17 -20.33 -13.95
N LYS A 6 3.66 -21.48 -14.41
CA LYS A 6 2.24 -21.79 -14.51
C LYS A 6 1.53 -21.62 -13.17
N GLU A 7 2.00 -22.28 -12.11
CA GLU A 7 1.42 -22.20 -10.77
C GLU A 7 1.43 -20.78 -10.21
N LEU A 8 2.47 -20.01 -10.55
CA LEU A 8 2.59 -18.63 -10.13
C LEU A 8 1.51 -17.75 -10.78
N VAL A 9 1.28 -17.91 -12.09
CA VAL A 9 0.20 -17.20 -12.81
C VAL A 9 -1.18 -17.58 -12.23
N PHE A 10 -1.46 -18.88 -12.06
CA PHE A 10 -2.73 -19.33 -11.48
C PHE A 10 -2.95 -18.81 -10.05
N SER A 11 -1.89 -18.64 -9.26
CA SER A 11 -2.02 -18.08 -7.91
C SER A 11 -2.43 -16.60 -7.87
N LEU A 12 -2.23 -15.85 -8.97
CA LEU A 12 -2.61 -14.45 -9.08
C LEU A 12 -4.05 -14.23 -9.55
N GLU A 13 -4.66 -15.24 -10.16
CA GLU A 13 -6.04 -15.20 -10.65
C GLU A 13 -7.06 -14.76 -9.60
N PRO A 14 -7.19 -15.42 -8.42
CA PRO A 14 -8.22 -15.06 -7.44
C PRO A 14 -8.04 -13.64 -6.90
N LEU A 15 -6.79 -13.21 -6.76
CA LEU A 15 -6.47 -11.86 -6.29
C LEU A 15 -6.80 -10.80 -7.34
N SER A 16 -6.63 -11.12 -8.63
CA SER A 16 -6.94 -10.21 -9.72
C SER A 16 -8.45 -9.97 -9.80
N TYR A 17 -9.25 -11.03 -9.66
CA TYR A 17 -10.71 -10.93 -9.63
C TYR A 17 -11.22 -10.19 -8.40
N TYR A 18 -10.58 -10.37 -7.24
CA TYR A 18 -10.89 -9.60 -6.03
C TYR A 18 -10.75 -8.08 -6.26
N PHE A 19 -9.80 -7.66 -7.10
CA PHE A 19 -9.61 -6.26 -7.50
C PHE A 19 -10.44 -5.86 -8.72
N ASN A 20 -11.49 -6.62 -9.06
CA ASN A 20 -12.42 -6.39 -10.17
C ASN A 20 -11.80 -6.50 -11.58
N MET A 21 -10.69 -7.21 -11.76
CA MET A 21 -10.24 -7.58 -13.11
C MET A 21 -11.19 -8.63 -13.71
N LYS A 22 -11.61 -8.46 -14.97
CA LYS A 22 -12.46 -9.44 -15.62
C LYS A 22 -11.66 -10.70 -16.00
N PRO A 23 -12.28 -11.90 -16.01
CA PRO A 23 -11.62 -13.11 -16.48
C PRO A 23 -11.01 -12.97 -17.87
N ASP A 24 -11.74 -12.35 -18.81
CA ASP A 24 -11.24 -12.11 -20.17
C ASP A 24 -10.01 -11.20 -20.19
N GLU A 25 -9.96 -10.19 -19.32
CA GLU A 25 -8.81 -9.29 -19.21
C GLU A 25 -7.60 -10.02 -18.64
N PHE A 26 -7.82 -10.87 -17.63
CA PHE A 26 -6.75 -11.64 -16.99
C PHE A 26 -6.10 -12.63 -17.97
N TRP A 27 -6.89 -13.41 -18.72
CA TRP A 27 -6.36 -14.42 -19.64
C TRP A 27 -5.74 -13.83 -20.91
N ASN A 28 -6.17 -12.65 -21.35
CA ASN A 28 -5.69 -12.00 -22.57
C ASN A 28 -4.59 -10.95 -22.35
N CYS A 29 -4.11 -10.73 -21.12
CA CYS A 29 -3.08 -9.74 -20.84
C CYS A 29 -1.71 -10.35 -20.51
N GLU A 30 -0.68 -9.52 -20.60
CA GLU A 30 0.67 -9.91 -20.22
C GLU A 30 0.82 -10.06 -18.70
N TYR A 31 1.60 -11.03 -18.26
CA TYR A 31 1.93 -11.20 -16.83
C TYR A 31 2.48 -9.92 -16.17
N ARG A 32 3.25 -9.12 -16.91
CA ARG A 32 3.78 -7.84 -16.44
C ARG A 32 2.65 -6.85 -16.08
N TYR A 33 1.57 -6.86 -16.86
CA TYR A 33 0.40 -6.02 -16.63
C TYR A 33 -0.33 -6.47 -15.37
N ILE A 34 -0.62 -7.78 -15.24
CA ILE A 34 -1.25 -8.37 -14.04
C ILE A 34 -0.48 -7.99 -12.78
N ASN A 35 0.85 -8.19 -12.79
CA ASN A 35 1.69 -7.90 -11.65
C ASN A 35 1.67 -6.42 -11.28
N THR A 36 1.67 -5.52 -12.27
CA THR A 36 1.57 -4.07 -12.04
C THR A 36 0.21 -3.71 -11.45
N PHE A 37 -0.88 -4.20 -12.05
CA PHE A 37 -2.24 -3.97 -11.59
C PHE A 37 -2.44 -4.40 -10.13
N LEU A 38 -1.97 -5.61 -9.79
CA LEU A 38 -2.06 -6.14 -8.43
C LEU A 38 -1.26 -5.28 -7.44
N LYS A 39 -0.02 -4.91 -7.78
CA LYS A 39 0.81 -4.06 -6.92
C LYS A 39 0.17 -2.70 -6.69
N THR A 40 -0.34 -2.04 -7.73
CA THR A 40 -1.00 -0.75 -7.62
C THR A 40 -2.23 -0.82 -6.72
N ASN A 41 -3.07 -1.85 -6.88
CA ASN A 41 -4.24 -2.04 -6.03
C ASN A 41 -3.88 -2.36 -4.58
N MET A 42 -2.82 -3.15 -4.34
CA MET A 42 -2.31 -3.42 -3.00
C MET A 42 -1.80 -2.14 -2.31
N VAL A 43 -1.08 -1.28 -3.02
CA VAL A 43 -0.63 0.02 -2.50
C VAL A 43 -1.84 0.90 -2.15
N ARG A 44 -2.82 0.98 -3.06
CA ARG A 44 -4.07 1.71 -2.83
C ARG A 44 -4.81 1.22 -1.57
N LEU A 45 -4.93 -0.11 -1.42
CA LEU A 45 -5.56 -0.73 -0.26
C LEU A 45 -4.83 -0.38 1.06
N LEU A 46 -3.49 -0.39 1.04
CA LEU A 46 -2.69 0.01 2.20
C LEU A 46 -2.89 1.49 2.56
N ASP A 47 -3.00 2.37 1.57
CA ASP A 47 -3.27 3.79 1.81
C ASP A 47 -4.68 4.03 2.33
N ASP A 48 -5.69 3.32 1.79
CA ASP A 48 -7.06 3.34 2.30
C ASP A 48 -7.09 2.92 3.78
N PHE A 49 -6.34 1.88 4.17
CA PHE A 49 -6.23 1.48 5.57
C PHE A 49 -5.58 2.55 6.46
N LYS A 50 -4.52 3.23 5.99
CA LYS A 50 -3.92 4.34 6.75
C LYS A 50 -4.93 5.45 6.99
N ILE A 51 -5.72 5.81 5.97
CA ILE A 51 -6.76 6.84 6.06
C ILE A 51 -7.84 6.41 7.06
N GLN A 52 -8.32 5.17 6.98
CA GLN A 52 -9.32 4.63 7.90
C GLN A 52 -8.83 4.65 9.35
N ILE A 53 -7.57 4.27 9.61
CA ILE A 53 -6.98 4.33 10.95
C ILE A 53 -6.98 5.76 11.49
N LEU A 54 -6.56 6.73 10.67
CA LEU A 54 -6.53 8.15 11.06
C LEU A 54 -7.93 8.70 11.33
N LEU A 55 -8.90 8.35 10.46
CA LEU A 55 -10.29 8.77 10.62
C LEU A 55 -10.88 8.19 11.90
N GLN A 56 -10.69 6.90 12.15
CA GLN A 56 -11.21 6.23 13.33
C GLN A 56 -10.58 6.80 14.61
N GLU A 57 -9.29 7.11 14.59
CA GLU A 57 -8.60 7.78 15.70
C GLU A 57 -9.23 9.16 15.98
N ALA A 58 -9.46 9.98 14.95
CA ALA A 58 -10.07 11.29 15.10
C ALA A 58 -11.54 11.23 15.57
N VAL A 59 -12.33 10.29 15.05
CA VAL A 59 -13.72 10.07 15.49
C VAL A 59 -13.75 9.64 16.95
N THR A 60 -12.90 8.68 17.33
CA THR A 60 -12.84 8.17 18.70
C THR A 60 -12.39 9.26 19.68
N ASP A 61 -11.40 10.08 19.34
CA ASP A 61 -10.95 11.21 20.17
C ASP A 61 -12.07 12.24 20.40
N LYS A 62 -12.87 12.53 19.36
CA LYS A 62 -14.05 13.40 19.49
C LYS A 62 -15.12 12.80 20.40
N LEU A 63 -15.42 11.51 20.25
CA LEU A 63 -16.40 10.81 21.08
C LEU A 63 -15.98 10.81 22.55
N ILE A 64 -14.70 10.53 22.83
CA ILE A 64 -14.14 10.56 24.17
C ILE A 64 -14.22 11.96 24.78
N LYS A 65 -13.92 13.01 24.02
CA LYS A 65 -14.02 14.41 24.49
C LYS A 65 -15.46 14.86 24.73
N ALA A 66 -16.41 14.36 23.95
CA ALA A 66 -17.83 14.65 24.12
C ALA A 66 -18.44 13.91 25.33
N ASP A 67 -17.83 12.81 25.76
CA ASP A 67 -18.29 12.03 26.91
C ASP A 67 -18.02 12.78 28.23
N SER A 68 -19.09 13.31 28.84
CA SER A 68 -19.07 14.02 30.11
C SER A 68 -18.65 13.17 31.31
N MET A 69 -18.66 11.83 31.18
CA MET A 69 -18.28 10.89 32.22
C MET A 69 -16.77 10.59 32.23
N SER A 70 -16.05 10.92 31.15
CA SER A 70 -14.62 10.63 31.02
C SER A 70 -13.75 11.74 31.64
N LYS A 71 -13.58 11.72 32.97
CA LYS A 71 -12.80 12.76 33.67
C LYS A 71 -11.33 12.81 33.24
N ARG A 72 -10.71 11.65 32.94
CA ARG A 72 -9.32 11.48 32.41
C ARG A 72 -9.15 10.14 31.66
N PRO A 73 -9.55 10.04 30.39
CA PRO A 73 -9.43 8.80 29.61
C PRO A 73 -7.98 8.51 29.23
N LYS A 74 -7.53 7.25 29.39
CA LYS A 74 -6.22 6.80 28.91
C LYS A 74 -6.32 6.47 27.42
N VAL A 75 -6.07 7.46 26.57
CA VAL A 75 -6.14 7.30 25.11
C VAL A 75 -4.81 6.75 24.59
N ILE A 76 -4.85 5.59 23.93
CA ILE A 76 -3.70 5.03 23.21
C ILE A 76 -3.88 5.34 21.72
N PRO A 77 -2.98 6.13 21.11
CA PRO A 77 -3.05 6.46 19.68
C PRO A 77 -2.98 5.20 18.81
N LEU A 78 -3.96 5.00 17.93
CA LEU A 78 -3.95 3.89 16.97
C LEU A 78 -2.74 3.99 16.05
N LYS A 79 -2.35 5.20 15.64
CA LYS A 79 -1.10 5.44 14.90
C LYS A 79 0.15 4.84 15.58
N LYS A 80 0.22 4.84 16.93
CA LYS A 80 1.34 4.23 17.66
C LYS A 80 1.29 2.71 17.60
N MET A 81 0.11 2.12 17.72
CA MET A 81 -0.09 0.67 17.61
C MET A 81 0.31 0.15 16.22
N PHE A 82 -0.04 0.91 15.19
CA PHE A 82 0.28 0.60 13.79
C PHE A 82 1.54 1.30 13.28
N SER A 83 2.48 1.65 14.17
CA SER A 83 3.69 2.41 13.81
C SER A 83 4.47 1.82 12.62
N LYS A 84 4.46 0.50 12.44
CA LYS A 84 5.06 -0.20 11.29
C LYS A 84 4.43 0.17 9.94
N LEU A 85 3.12 0.40 9.89
CA LEU A 85 2.39 0.79 8.67
C LEU A 85 2.66 2.26 8.28
N PHE A 86 3.04 3.08 9.27
CA PHE A 86 3.35 4.50 9.09
C PHE A 86 4.86 4.79 9.04
N LYS A 87 5.71 3.77 9.02
CA LYS A 87 7.14 3.97 8.79
C LYS A 87 7.29 4.53 7.38
N GLU A 88 7.95 5.68 7.27
CA GLU A 88 8.33 6.23 5.96
C GLU A 88 9.15 5.17 5.23
N GLU A 89 8.73 4.82 4.01
CA GLU A 89 9.59 4.09 3.09
C GLU A 89 10.90 4.88 2.95
N PRO A 90 12.06 4.20 2.85
CA PRO A 90 13.33 4.90 2.70
C PRO A 90 13.19 5.87 1.53
N LYS A 91 13.30 7.17 1.82
CA LYS A 91 13.21 8.24 0.82
C LYS A 91 14.03 7.80 -0.37
N ILE A 92 13.37 7.55 -1.50
CA ILE A 92 14.05 7.30 -2.77
C ILE A 92 15.04 8.45 -2.90
N LYS A 93 16.35 8.15 -2.94
CA LYS A 93 17.37 9.19 -3.10
C LYS A 93 17.00 9.93 -4.38
N ILE A 94 16.42 11.12 -4.24
CA ILE A 94 16.13 12.01 -5.35
C ILE A 94 17.50 12.40 -5.89
N GLN A 95 17.90 11.80 -7.01
CA GLN A 95 19.17 12.10 -7.64
C GLN A 95 19.15 13.56 -8.08
N SER A 96 20.22 14.29 -7.77
CA SER A 96 20.35 15.65 -8.28
C SER A 96 20.41 15.63 -9.82
N PRO A 97 19.98 16.70 -10.51
CA PRO A 97 20.11 16.81 -11.97
C PRO A 97 21.54 16.51 -12.48
N GLU A 98 22.56 16.88 -11.70
CA GLU A 98 23.97 16.65 -12.03
C GLU A 98 24.33 15.17 -11.99
N GLU A 99 23.80 14.42 -11.02
CA GLU A 99 24.01 12.97 -10.90
C GLU A 99 23.34 12.20 -12.05
N GLN A 100 22.18 12.68 -12.51
CA GLN A 100 21.48 12.11 -13.66
C GLN A 100 22.28 12.33 -14.95
N ILE A 101 22.79 13.55 -15.17
CA ILE A 101 23.62 13.90 -16.32
C ILE A 101 24.93 13.10 -16.31
N ALA A 102 25.59 12.96 -15.15
CA ALA A 102 26.82 12.19 -15.02
C ALA A 102 26.64 10.71 -15.35
N ARG A 103 25.49 10.11 -14.98
CA ARG A 103 25.17 8.73 -15.37
C ARG A 103 24.90 8.60 -16.86
N LEU A 104 24.12 9.50 -17.45
CA LEU A 104 23.85 9.49 -18.90
C LEU A 104 25.13 9.57 -19.73
N ARG A 105 26.13 10.32 -19.26
CA ARG A 105 27.45 10.41 -19.89
C ARG A 105 28.29 9.13 -19.75
N LYS A 106 28.07 8.30 -18.73
CA LYS A 106 28.77 7.01 -18.53
C LYS A 106 28.21 5.87 -19.39
N PHE A 107 27.03 6.03 -19.98
CA PHE A 107 26.42 5.05 -20.88
C PHE A 107 26.78 5.27 -22.36
N LYS A 108 27.63 6.25 -22.66
CA LYS A 108 28.17 6.54 -23.99
C LYS A 108 29.59 5.97 -24.09
#